data_AF-A0A493TIB7-F1
#
_entry.id   AF-A0A493TIB7-F1
#
_cell.length_a   1.000
_cell.length_b   1.000
_cell.length_c   1.000
_cell.angle_alpha   90.00
_cell.angle_beta   90.00
_cell.angle_gamma   90.00
#
_symmetry.space_group_name_H-M   'P 1'
#
loop_
_entity.id
_entity.type
_entity.pdbx_description
1 polymer ?
#
loop_
_entity_poly.entity_id
_entity_poly.type
_entity_poly.pdbx_seq_one_letter_code
_entity_poly.pdbx_strand_id
1 'polypeptide(L)'
;LNQLILAGNLNDSVTKTPPLTPKRPPPPSTGGCWAGGKAAAAPARPPAPAPPSRRGPARPLPCAGAAAAGSRRLARPAPGPPPPPPPSPFSPFPLPRPRHVRGGPGACPAGVGQESRAPRAGRHHLLPLGASKRAFKSFPELKDAIWDQYSVWTNRFGVLLFLYSVILTKGIENIKNEIEDATEPLIDPVYGHGSQSLINLLLTGHAVSNVWDGDRECSGMKLLGIHKQATIGFLTLMESLRYCKVGSYLKSPKFPIWILGSETHLTVFFAKDMALVAPEAPSEQARRVFQTYDPEDNGFIPDTLLEDVMKALDLVSDPEYVNLMKTKLDPEGLGIILLGPFLQEFFPEQDSRVSESFTVYHYNGLKQSNYNEKVMYVEGTAVVMGFEEPMLQTDDTPVKRCLQTKWPYIELLWTTDRSPSLN
;
A
#
# COMPACT_ATOMS: atom_id res chain seq x y z
N LEU A 1 15.19 -3.54 -9.67
CA LEU A 1 15.95 -4.13 -8.54
C LEU A 1 17.47 -4.04 -8.73
N ASN A 2 18.04 -4.28 -9.91
CA ASN A 2 19.48 -4.52 -10.05
C ASN A 2 20.36 -3.26 -10.20
N GLN A 3 20.18 -2.21 -9.40
CA GLN A 3 21.11 -1.07 -9.36
C GLN A 3 21.45 -0.67 -7.93
N LEU A 4 22.69 -0.24 -7.72
CA LEU A 4 23.29 -0.03 -6.40
C LEU A 4 24.16 1.23 -6.42
N ILE A 5 24.35 1.85 -5.26
CA ILE A 5 25.24 3.00 -5.11
C ILE A 5 26.35 2.63 -4.14
N LEU A 6 27.59 2.64 -4.62
CA LEU A 6 28.78 2.33 -3.83
C LEU A 6 29.55 3.62 -3.58
N ALA A 7 29.71 3.98 -2.30
CA ALA A 7 30.65 5.01 -1.88
C ALA A 7 32.08 4.58 -2.26
N GLY A 8 32.73 5.32 -3.16
CA GLY A 8 34.17 5.21 -3.33
C GLY A 8 34.88 5.73 -2.10
N ASN A 9 36.02 5.12 -1.75
CA ASN A 9 36.76 5.42 -0.52
C ASN A 9 36.96 6.92 -0.29
N LEU A 10 36.47 7.40 0.86
CA LEU A 10 37.12 8.52 1.53
C LEU A 10 38.51 8.01 1.95
N ASN A 11 39.56 8.61 1.38
CA ASN A 11 40.94 8.26 1.70
C ASN A 11 41.31 8.78 3.10
N ASP A 12 41.19 7.93 4.12
CA ASP A 12 42.13 8.00 5.23
C ASP A 12 43.49 7.53 4.74
N SER A 13 44.50 8.38 4.86
CA SER A 13 45.86 8.10 4.43
C SER A 13 46.68 7.45 5.54
N VAL A 14 47.28 6.28 5.31
CA VAL A 14 48.57 5.87 5.90
C VAL A 14 49.17 4.61 5.22
N THR A 15 50.45 4.72 4.85
CA THR A 15 51.49 3.72 4.51
C THR A 15 51.16 2.34 3.88
N LYS A 16 51.60 2.20 2.61
CA LYS A 16 52.28 1.06 1.94
C LYS A 16 52.55 -0.26 2.73
N THR A 17 52.15 -1.39 2.14
CA THR A 17 53.07 -2.49 1.66
C THR A 17 52.33 -3.45 0.70
N PRO A 18 53.00 -4.08 -0.29
CA PRO A 18 52.36 -4.99 -1.26
C PRO A 18 52.72 -6.49 -1.07
N PRO A 19 51.90 -7.41 -1.61
CA PRO A 19 52.43 -8.70 -2.07
C PRO A 19 51.87 -9.19 -3.44
N LEU A 20 52.81 -9.64 -4.29
CA LEU A 20 52.81 -10.86 -5.13
C LEU A 20 51.61 -11.23 -6.04
N THR A 21 51.93 -11.63 -7.28
CA THR A 21 51.03 -12.31 -8.24
C THR A 21 51.20 -13.83 -8.22
N PRO A 22 50.22 -14.60 -8.73
CA PRO A 22 50.59 -15.60 -9.74
C PRO A 22 49.57 -15.89 -10.88
N LYS A 23 50.14 -16.03 -12.09
CA LYS A 23 49.83 -16.87 -13.27
C LYS A 23 48.52 -17.71 -13.40
N ARG A 24 47.88 -17.58 -14.58
CA ARG A 24 47.16 -18.62 -15.39
C ARG A 24 48.18 -19.51 -16.18
N PRO A 25 47.88 -20.58 -16.97
CA PRO A 25 46.64 -20.94 -17.72
C PRO A 25 46.26 -22.48 -17.63
N PRO A 26 45.79 -23.25 -18.67
CA PRO A 26 44.35 -23.41 -19.03
C PRO A 26 43.87 -24.91 -19.22
N PRO A 27 43.09 -25.41 -20.24
CA PRO A 27 42.06 -26.47 -20.05
C PRO A 27 42.28 -27.74 -20.95
N PRO A 28 41.27 -28.63 -21.19
CA PRO A 28 40.22 -28.46 -22.24
C PRO A 28 38.83 -29.02 -21.76
N SER A 29 37.86 -29.64 -22.49
CA SER A 29 37.58 -30.03 -23.91
C SER A 29 36.07 -30.41 -24.11
N THR A 30 35.44 -30.04 -25.25
CA THR A 30 34.32 -30.72 -26.00
C THR A 30 32.98 -31.12 -25.31
N GLY A 31 31.81 -31.20 -25.97
CA GLY A 31 31.38 -30.92 -27.37
C GLY A 31 29.98 -31.53 -27.72
N GLY A 32 29.41 -31.22 -28.90
CA GLY A 32 28.13 -31.79 -29.46
C GLY A 32 26.90 -30.85 -29.38
N CYS A 33 26.10 -30.54 -30.43
CA CYS A 33 25.31 -31.34 -31.40
C CYS A 33 24.00 -31.93 -30.80
N TRP A 34 22.79 -31.95 -31.41
CA TRP A 34 22.21 -31.57 -32.74
C TRP A 34 20.67 -31.32 -32.53
N ALA A 35 19.95 -30.36 -33.14
CA ALA A 35 19.36 -30.27 -34.50
C ALA A 35 17.85 -30.71 -34.65
N GLY A 36 17.04 -29.87 -35.34
CA GLY A 36 15.68 -30.19 -35.87
C GLY A 36 14.45 -29.83 -34.99
N GLY A 37 13.27 -29.42 -35.51
CA GLY A 37 12.95 -28.92 -36.86
C GLY A 37 11.45 -28.99 -37.29
N LYS A 38 10.95 -27.94 -37.97
CA LYS A 38 9.67 -27.83 -38.76
C LYS A 38 8.32 -27.83 -37.99
N ALA A 39 7.15 -27.46 -38.58
CA ALA A 39 6.74 -26.36 -39.50
C ALA A 39 5.22 -26.44 -39.84
N ALA A 40 4.61 -25.32 -40.27
CA ALA A 40 3.33 -25.21 -41.03
C ALA A 40 2.01 -25.62 -40.32
N ALA A 41 0.79 -25.18 -40.72
CA ALA A 41 0.32 -23.99 -41.44
C ALA A 41 -1.23 -23.84 -41.28
N ALA A 42 -1.81 -22.66 -41.59
CA ALA A 42 -3.26 -22.42 -41.66
C ALA A 42 -3.82 -22.66 -43.09
N PRO A 43 -5.16 -22.69 -43.31
CA PRO A 43 -5.78 -21.50 -43.95
C PRO A 43 -7.30 -21.20 -43.71
N ALA A 44 -7.68 -19.96 -44.03
CA ALA A 44 -8.92 -19.48 -44.68
C ALA A 44 -10.31 -19.37 -43.95
N ARG A 45 -10.94 -18.21 -44.21
CA ARG A 45 -12.38 -17.80 -44.14
C ARG A 45 -13.02 -17.96 -45.56
N PRO A 46 -14.28 -17.56 -45.94
CA PRO A 46 -15.26 -16.59 -45.36
C PRO A 46 -16.74 -17.11 -45.46
N PRO A 47 -17.84 -16.33 -45.66
CA PRO A 47 -18.15 -14.90 -45.47
C PRO A 47 -19.40 -14.65 -44.58
N ALA A 48 -20.00 -13.45 -44.62
CA ALA A 48 -21.18 -13.03 -43.83
C ALA A 48 -22.34 -12.49 -44.71
N PRO A 49 -23.54 -12.29 -44.13
CA PRO A 49 -24.47 -11.24 -44.57
C PRO A 49 -24.96 -10.35 -43.40
N ALA A 50 -25.71 -9.28 -43.73
CA ALA A 50 -26.31 -8.30 -42.80
C ALA A 50 -27.66 -7.77 -43.37
N PRO A 51 -28.21 -6.64 -42.88
CA PRO A 51 -29.11 -6.50 -41.72
C PRO A 51 -30.59 -6.22 -42.14
N PRO A 52 -31.48 -5.87 -41.20
CA PRO A 52 -32.27 -4.64 -41.40
C PRO A 52 -32.41 -3.78 -40.12
N SER A 53 -33.31 -2.77 -40.10
CA SER A 53 -33.23 -1.62 -39.17
C SER A 53 -34.56 -0.98 -38.73
N ARG A 54 -34.47 -0.18 -37.65
CA ARG A 54 -35.37 0.93 -37.20
C ARG A 54 -36.84 0.66 -36.87
N ARG A 55 -37.26 1.14 -35.68
CA ARG A 55 -38.43 2.05 -35.46
C ARG A 55 -38.47 2.61 -34.02
N GLY A 56 -39.02 3.82 -33.86
CA GLY A 56 -39.63 4.32 -32.61
C GLY A 56 -41.16 4.36 -32.77
N PRO A 57 -41.95 5.20 -32.05
CA PRO A 57 -41.55 6.37 -31.25
C PRO A 57 -42.38 6.63 -29.94
N ALA A 58 -42.24 7.86 -29.39
CA ALA A 58 -43.28 8.67 -28.71
C ALA A 58 -43.54 8.59 -27.18
N ARG A 59 -43.92 9.77 -26.66
CA ARG A 59 -44.55 10.15 -25.36
C ARG A 59 -45.75 11.06 -25.74
N PRO A 60 -46.86 11.16 -24.97
CA PRO A 60 -47.06 12.39 -24.17
C PRO A 60 -48.06 12.36 -22.95
N LEU A 61 -47.63 12.94 -21.83
CA LEU A 61 -48.39 13.87 -20.94
C LEU A 61 -49.73 13.35 -20.27
N PRO A 62 -50.61 14.19 -19.64
CA PRO A 62 -50.53 14.42 -18.18
C PRO A 62 -51.91 14.42 -17.41
N CYS A 63 -51.99 15.12 -16.26
CA CYS A 63 -53.12 15.36 -15.31
C CYS A 63 -53.20 14.36 -14.12
N ALA A 64 -53.74 14.67 -12.93
CA ALA A 64 -54.01 15.90 -12.13
C ALA A 64 -54.29 15.42 -10.66
N GLY A 65 -54.32 16.18 -9.55
CA GLY A 65 -54.36 17.61 -9.24
C GLY A 65 -54.44 17.79 -7.69
N ALA A 66 -55.09 18.86 -7.19
CA ALA A 66 -55.12 19.34 -5.79
C ALA A 66 -53.77 19.95 -5.30
N ALA A 67 -53.65 21.22 -4.89
CA ALA A 67 -54.40 22.09 -3.95
C ALA A 67 -54.05 21.85 -2.46
N ALA A 68 -53.91 22.86 -1.59
CA ALA A 68 -53.62 24.28 -1.76
C ALA A 68 -53.26 24.90 -0.39
N ALA A 69 -52.13 25.60 -0.27
CA ALA A 69 -51.81 26.38 0.94
C ALA A 69 -50.90 27.57 0.61
N GLY A 70 -51.37 28.79 0.83
CA GLY A 70 -50.60 30.01 0.60
C GLY A 70 -49.88 30.47 1.86
N SER A 71 -48.57 30.72 1.78
CA SER A 71 -47.83 31.50 2.79
C SER A 71 -46.63 32.23 2.18
N ARG A 72 -46.24 33.34 2.82
CA ARG A 72 -45.41 34.39 2.22
C ARG A 72 -44.02 33.90 1.82
N ARG A 73 -43.59 34.22 0.59
CA ARG A 73 -42.19 34.08 0.17
C ARG A 73 -41.31 35.09 0.91
N LEU A 74 -40.38 34.60 1.71
CA LEU A 74 -39.08 35.25 1.92
C LEU A 74 -38.08 34.58 0.97
N ALA A 75 -37.30 35.37 0.24
CA ALA A 75 -36.32 34.83 -0.68
C ALA A 75 -35.12 34.27 0.10
N ARG A 76 -34.90 32.95 0.06
CA ARG A 76 -33.60 32.37 0.40
C ARG A 76 -32.61 32.69 -0.73
N PRO A 77 -31.35 33.05 -0.43
CA PRO A 77 -30.30 33.08 -1.44
C PRO A 77 -30.07 31.67 -2.01
N ALA A 78 -29.51 31.59 -3.21
CA ALA A 78 -29.14 30.32 -3.83
C ALA A 78 -28.11 29.57 -2.96
N PRO A 79 -28.11 28.22 -2.95
CA PRO A 79 -27.01 27.47 -2.37
C PRO A 79 -25.71 27.83 -3.10
N GLY A 80 -24.65 28.11 -2.34
CA GLY A 80 -23.30 28.23 -2.90
C GLY A 80 -22.81 26.89 -3.47
N PRO A 81 -21.69 26.89 -4.21
CA PRO A 81 -21.03 25.64 -4.58
C PRO A 81 -20.71 24.81 -3.32
N PRO A 82 -20.69 23.46 -3.43
CA PRO A 82 -20.28 22.63 -2.31
C PRO A 82 -18.85 23.00 -1.86
N PRO A 83 -18.52 22.84 -0.56
CA PRO A 83 -17.15 23.01 -0.10
C PRO A 83 -16.23 22.01 -0.83
N PRO A 84 -14.95 22.35 -1.05
CA PRO A 84 -13.98 21.38 -1.57
C PRO A 84 -13.90 20.16 -0.64
N PRO A 85 -13.54 18.97 -1.17
CA PRO A 85 -13.27 17.81 -0.33
C PRO A 85 -12.19 18.12 0.71
N PRO A 86 -12.20 17.46 1.88
CA PRO A 86 -11.13 17.61 2.85
C PRO A 86 -9.78 17.22 2.24
N PRO A 87 -8.66 17.85 2.64
CA PRO A 87 -7.33 17.41 2.23
C PRO A 87 -7.08 15.96 2.70
N SER A 88 -6.16 15.27 2.04
CA SER A 88 -5.78 13.91 2.39
C SER A 88 -5.27 13.84 3.84
N PRO A 89 -5.50 12.73 4.57
CA PRO A 89 -5.16 12.60 5.99
C PRO A 89 -3.65 12.57 6.29
N PHE A 90 -2.80 12.83 5.28
CA PHE A 90 -1.35 12.86 5.39
C PHE A 90 -0.75 14.27 5.45
N SER A 91 -1.54 15.34 5.27
CA SER A 91 -1.07 16.71 5.54
C SER A 91 -1.08 17.00 7.07
N PRO A 92 0.05 17.40 7.68
CA PRO A 92 0.12 17.62 9.12
C PRO A 92 -0.65 18.88 9.56
N PHE A 93 -1.60 18.72 10.49
CA PHE A 93 -2.29 19.85 11.12
C PHE A 93 -1.30 20.72 11.93
N PRO A 94 -1.29 22.05 11.74
CA PRO A 94 -0.42 22.93 12.51
C PRO A 94 -0.91 23.07 13.95
N LEU A 95 -0.13 22.54 14.90
CA LEU A 95 -0.42 22.63 16.33
C LEU A 95 -0.50 24.10 16.81
N PRO A 96 -1.45 24.45 17.71
CA PRO A 96 -1.60 25.80 18.22
C PRO A 96 -0.40 26.19 19.11
N ARG A 97 0.25 27.32 18.78
CA ARG A 97 1.37 27.85 19.58
C ARG A 97 0.91 28.24 21.00
N PRO A 98 1.75 28.04 22.04
CA PRO A 98 1.43 28.49 23.39
C PRO A 98 1.26 30.02 23.47
N ARG A 99 0.31 30.47 24.29
CA ARG A 99 -0.01 31.89 24.46
C ARG A 99 1.09 32.62 25.25
N HIS A 100 1.87 33.48 24.61
CA HIS A 100 2.70 34.44 25.32
C HIS A 100 1.83 35.57 25.93
N VAL A 101 2.12 35.89 27.20
CA VAL A 101 1.48 36.98 27.95
C VAL A 101 2.02 38.34 27.48
N ARG A 102 1.17 39.38 27.49
CA ARG A 102 1.56 40.75 27.13
C ARG A 102 2.53 41.35 28.14
N GLY A 103 3.66 41.90 27.65
CA GLY A 103 4.53 42.84 28.35
C GLY A 103 4.60 44.18 27.60
N GLY A 104 4.92 45.27 28.29
CA GLY A 104 4.92 46.64 27.75
C GLY A 104 6.13 47.01 26.89
N PRO A 105 6.13 48.23 26.29
CA PRO A 105 7.11 48.64 25.28
C PRO A 105 8.41 49.21 25.86
N GLY A 106 9.51 49.02 25.13
CA GLY A 106 10.79 49.72 25.24
C GLY A 106 11.34 49.99 23.83
N ALA A 107 12.14 51.04 23.65
CA ALA A 107 12.40 51.62 22.33
C ALA A 107 13.88 51.78 21.95
N CYS A 108 14.15 51.71 20.64
CA CYS A 108 15.33 52.21 19.92
C CYS A 108 16.70 51.51 20.13
N PRO A 109 17.69 51.68 19.22
CA PRO A 109 17.62 52.17 17.82
C PRO A 109 18.34 51.28 16.76
N ALA A 110 18.03 51.59 15.49
CA ALA A 110 18.85 51.50 14.28
C ALA A 110 19.95 50.41 14.09
N GLY A 111 19.77 49.59 13.06
CA GLY A 111 20.84 48.83 12.39
C GLY A 111 20.72 48.98 10.86
N VAL A 112 21.82 49.26 10.16
CA VAL A 112 21.82 49.56 8.71
C VAL A 112 21.69 48.27 7.89
N GLY A 113 20.83 48.29 6.86
CA GLY A 113 20.65 47.15 5.96
C GLY A 113 21.81 46.96 4.99
N GLN A 114 22.14 45.70 4.70
CA GLN A 114 22.97 45.30 3.55
C GLN A 114 22.25 44.23 2.74
N GLU A 115 22.16 44.42 1.42
CA GLU A 115 21.61 43.43 0.49
C GLU A 115 22.61 42.29 0.28
N SER A 116 22.39 41.16 0.95
CA SER A 116 23.12 39.91 0.67
C SER A 116 22.60 39.28 -0.62
N ARG A 117 23.34 39.49 -1.73
CA ARG A 117 23.04 38.89 -3.04
C ARG A 117 22.82 37.38 -2.94
N ALA A 118 21.71 36.89 -3.49
CA ALA A 118 21.45 35.47 -3.61
C ALA A 118 22.56 34.75 -4.41
N PRO A 119 23.12 33.63 -3.93
CA PRO A 119 24.10 32.86 -4.69
C PRO A 119 23.45 32.22 -5.92
N ARG A 120 24.15 32.26 -7.06
CA ARG A 120 23.70 31.64 -8.31
C ARG A 120 23.51 30.13 -8.15
N ALA A 121 22.52 29.56 -8.84
CA ALA A 121 22.24 28.13 -8.86
C ALA A 121 23.49 27.30 -9.20
N GLY A 122 24.02 26.61 -8.19
CA GLY A 122 25.11 25.64 -8.34
C GLY A 122 24.59 24.30 -8.86
N ARG A 123 25.43 23.57 -9.59
CA ARG A 123 25.08 22.25 -10.15
C ARG A 123 24.69 21.28 -9.03
N HIS A 124 23.51 20.67 -9.12
CA HIS A 124 23.07 19.61 -8.21
C HIS A 124 23.98 18.38 -8.35
N HIS A 125 24.89 18.18 -7.41
CA HIS A 125 25.54 16.88 -7.18
C HIS A 125 24.62 16.07 -6.26
N LEU A 126 23.74 15.28 -6.89
CA LEU A 126 22.64 14.52 -6.29
C LEU A 126 23.07 13.30 -5.43
N LEU A 127 24.35 13.22 -5.05
CA LEU A 127 24.92 12.10 -4.31
C LEU A 127 25.97 12.60 -3.29
N PRO A 128 26.16 11.91 -2.15
CA PRO A 128 27.28 12.16 -1.26
C PRO A 128 28.62 12.09 -2.01
N LEU A 129 29.55 12.99 -1.67
CA LEU A 129 30.85 13.12 -2.33
C LEU A 129 31.60 11.77 -2.33
N GLY A 130 31.79 11.20 -3.53
CA GLY A 130 32.46 9.90 -3.75
C GLY A 130 31.52 8.75 -4.14
N ALA A 131 30.19 8.90 -4.05
CA ALA A 131 29.26 7.83 -4.38
C ALA A 131 29.11 7.58 -5.89
N SER A 132 29.22 6.30 -6.28
CA SER A 132 29.22 5.81 -7.67
C SER A 132 28.08 4.84 -7.93
N LYS A 133 27.40 4.96 -9.08
CA LYS A 133 26.28 4.09 -9.45
C LYS A 133 26.80 2.85 -10.19
N ARG A 134 26.45 1.65 -9.73
CA ARG A 134 26.62 0.39 -10.48
C ARG A 134 25.26 -0.20 -10.86
N ALA A 135 25.23 -0.92 -11.98
CA ALA A 135 24.11 -1.73 -12.41
C ALA A 135 24.57 -3.18 -12.56
N PHE A 136 23.73 -4.11 -12.14
CA PHE A 136 23.96 -5.55 -12.18
C PHE A 136 22.95 -6.19 -13.14
N LYS A 137 23.28 -7.36 -13.71
CA LYS A 137 22.41 -8.04 -14.68
C LYS A 137 21.56 -9.13 -14.01
N SER A 138 22.04 -9.74 -12.94
CA SER A 138 21.32 -10.78 -12.18
C SER A 138 21.20 -10.47 -10.69
N PHE A 139 20.31 -11.18 -9.99
CA PHE A 139 20.15 -11.08 -8.54
C PHE A 139 21.36 -11.65 -7.76
N PRO A 140 22.00 -12.78 -8.16
CA PRO A 140 23.25 -13.24 -7.54
C PRO A 140 24.36 -12.17 -7.58
N GLU A 141 24.64 -11.56 -8.75
CA GLU A 141 25.62 -10.47 -8.87
C GLU A 141 25.34 -9.31 -7.89
N LEU A 142 24.08 -8.93 -7.73
CA LEU A 142 23.65 -7.88 -6.81
C LEU A 142 23.85 -8.30 -5.34
N LYS A 143 23.47 -9.53 -4.99
CA LYS A 143 23.60 -10.10 -3.64
C LYS A 143 25.07 -10.14 -3.22
N ASP A 144 25.92 -10.69 -4.08
CA ASP A 144 27.34 -10.87 -3.82
C ASP A 144 28.02 -9.49 -3.67
N ALA A 145 27.70 -8.52 -4.55
CA ALA A 145 28.21 -7.16 -4.45
C ALA A 145 27.68 -6.35 -3.25
N ILE A 146 26.49 -6.68 -2.71
CA ILE A 146 26.02 -6.14 -1.44
C ILE A 146 26.81 -6.74 -0.27
N TRP A 147 27.13 -8.04 -0.33
CA TRP A 147 27.89 -8.75 0.71
C TRP A 147 29.36 -8.31 0.77
N ASP A 148 30.02 -8.20 -0.39
CA ASP A 148 31.37 -7.64 -0.55
C ASP A 148 31.50 -6.20 -0.02
N GLN A 149 30.37 -5.50 0.14
CA GLN A 149 30.29 -4.10 0.57
C GLN A 149 29.46 -3.96 1.85
N TYR A 150 29.20 -5.05 2.58
CA TYR A 150 28.36 -5.09 3.79
C TYR A 150 28.69 -3.98 4.78
N SER A 151 29.98 -3.74 5.02
CA SER A 151 30.50 -2.70 5.91
C SER A 151 29.98 -1.30 5.57
N VAL A 152 29.83 -0.97 4.27
CA VAL A 152 29.32 0.33 3.79
C VAL A 152 27.85 0.52 4.17
N TRP A 153 27.03 -0.54 4.04
CA TRP A 153 25.60 -0.51 4.39
C TRP A 153 25.37 -0.43 5.90
N THR A 154 26.27 -1.01 6.71
CA THR A 154 26.23 -0.91 8.17
C THR A 154 26.86 0.37 8.75
N ASN A 155 27.58 1.15 7.94
CA ASN A 155 28.27 2.35 8.42
C ASN A 155 27.29 3.54 8.58
N ARG A 156 27.77 4.62 9.19
CA ARG A 156 27.08 5.91 9.25
C ARG A 156 26.64 6.33 7.84
N PHE A 157 25.36 6.68 7.71
CA PHE A 157 24.67 7.01 6.44
C PHE A 157 24.44 5.83 5.45
N GLY A 158 24.75 4.58 5.79
CA GLY A 158 24.48 3.42 4.93
C GLY A 158 23.00 3.26 4.54
N VAL A 159 22.07 3.62 5.42
CA VAL A 159 20.62 3.67 5.13
C VAL A 159 20.26 4.73 4.07
N LEU A 160 20.99 5.84 3.98
CA LEU A 160 20.77 6.85 2.94
C LEU A 160 21.30 6.37 1.59
N LEU A 161 22.45 5.67 1.57
CA LEU A 161 22.93 4.99 0.36
C LEU A 161 21.93 3.95 -0.13
N PHE A 162 21.29 3.21 0.79
CA PHE A 162 20.25 2.23 0.44
C PHE A 162 19.02 2.92 -0.17
N LEU A 163 18.51 3.97 0.48
CA LEU A 163 17.41 4.78 -0.04
C LEU A 163 17.71 5.33 -1.44
N TYR A 164 18.87 5.95 -1.64
CA TYR A 164 19.28 6.45 -2.94
C TYR A 164 19.39 5.30 -3.98
N SER A 165 19.81 4.10 -3.59
CA SER A 165 19.86 2.95 -4.50
C SER A 165 18.47 2.50 -4.96
N VAL A 166 17.47 2.55 -4.07
CA VAL A 166 16.06 2.27 -4.41
C VAL A 166 15.53 3.35 -5.36
N ILE A 167 15.70 4.63 -5.02
CA ILE A 167 15.27 5.77 -5.82
C ILE A 167 15.90 5.74 -7.22
N LEU A 168 17.21 5.51 -7.33
CA LEU A 168 17.90 5.43 -8.63
C LEU A 168 17.64 4.12 -9.40
N THR A 169 17.11 3.09 -8.75
CA THR A 169 16.66 1.84 -9.39
C THR A 169 15.27 1.98 -9.99
N LYS A 170 14.36 2.68 -9.29
CA LYS A 170 13.00 2.99 -9.78
C LYS A 170 13.02 4.09 -10.84
N GLY A 171 13.86 5.11 -10.65
CA GLY A 171 13.95 6.31 -11.48
C GLY A 171 13.09 7.45 -10.92
N ILE A 172 13.66 8.65 -10.83
CA ILE A 172 13.03 9.83 -10.19
C ILE A 172 11.72 10.22 -10.89
N GLU A 173 11.69 10.25 -12.22
CA GLU A 173 10.47 10.62 -12.96
C GLU A 173 9.37 9.54 -12.83
N ASN A 174 9.74 8.26 -12.70
CA ASN A 174 8.76 7.19 -12.43
C ASN A 174 8.16 7.32 -11.03
N ILE A 175 8.92 7.82 -10.04
CA ILE A 175 8.42 8.11 -8.70
C ILE A 175 7.46 9.32 -8.73
N LYS A 176 7.84 10.42 -9.39
CA LYS A 176 6.97 11.59 -9.55
C LYS A 176 5.64 11.27 -10.24
N ASN A 177 5.64 10.33 -11.18
CA ASN A 177 4.45 9.89 -11.90
C ASN A 177 3.55 8.92 -11.08
N GLU A 178 4.01 8.45 -9.92
CA GLU A 178 3.24 7.57 -9.02
C GLU A 178 2.77 8.25 -7.73
N ILE A 179 3.32 9.43 -7.39
CA ILE A 179 2.91 10.25 -6.25
C ILE A 179 1.83 11.25 -6.71
N GLU A 180 0.78 11.43 -5.90
CA GLU A 180 -0.35 12.33 -6.22
C GLU A 180 0.04 13.82 -6.20
N ASP A 181 0.87 14.25 -5.23
CA ASP A 181 1.49 15.57 -5.21
C ASP A 181 3.02 15.46 -5.21
N ALA A 182 3.65 15.77 -6.35
CA ALA A 182 5.10 15.73 -6.51
C ALA A 182 5.86 16.87 -5.80
N THR A 183 5.17 17.75 -5.06
CA THR A 183 5.79 18.76 -4.17
C THR A 183 5.97 18.25 -2.74
N GLU A 184 5.20 17.24 -2.31
CA GLU A 184 5.36 16.59 -1.00
C GLU A 184 6.64 15.72 -0.96
N PRO A 185 7.49 15.86 0.06
CA PRO A 185 8.76 15.15 0.12
C PRO A 185 8.59 13.70 0.61
N LEU A 186 9.41 12.78 0.06
CA LEU A 186 9.46 11.38 0.52
C LEU A 186 9.92 11.21 1.98
N ILE A 187 10.55 12.22 2.56
CA ILE A 187 10.96 12.30 3.96
C ILE A 187 10.52 13.65 4.51
N ASP A 188 9.80 13.65 5.62
CA ASP A 188 9.39 14.87 6.32
C ASP A 188 10.62 15.71 6.73
N PRO A 189 10.66 17.02 6.40
CA PRO A 189 11.84 17.86 6.60
C PRO A 189 12.05 18.35 8.04
N VAL A 190 11.11 18.08 8.96
CA VAL A 190 11.15 18.55 10.36
C VAL A 190 11.53 17.41 11.31
N TYR A 191 10.94 16.23 11.11
CA TYR A 191 11.01 15.06 11.98
C TYR A 191 11.74 13.87 11.33
N GLY A 192 11.89 13.85 10.00
CA GLY A 192 12.60 12.79 9.29
C GLY A 192 11.82 11.50 9.05
N HIS A 193 10.51 11.49 9.29
CA HIS A 193 9.63 10.35 8.99
C HIS A 193 9.55 10.10 7.48
N GLY A 194 9.50 8.84 7.05
CA GLY A 194 9.23 8.50 5.64
C GLY A 194 7.74 8.61 5.33
N SER A 195 7.38 9.21 4.20
CA SER A 195 5.97 9.31 3.78
C SER A 195 5.40 7.95 3.36
N GLN A 196 4.07 7.80 3.29
CA GLN A 196 3.44 6.54 2.86
C GLN A 196 3.88 6.12 1.45
N SER A 197 4.12 7.08 0.55
CA SER A 197 4.75 6.84 -0.75
C SER A 197 6.14 6.21 -0.66
N LEU A 198 6.96 6.60 0.33
CA LEU A 198 8.26 5.96 0.56
C LEU A 198 8.11 4.55 1.15
N ILE A 199 7.17 4.36 2.09
CA ILE A 199 6.87 3.04 2.67
C ILE A 199 6.41 2.06 1.58
N ASN A 200 5.45 2.48 0.75
CA ASN A 200 4.94 1.69 -0.37
C ASN A 200 6.02 1.41 -1.43
N LEU A 201 6.90 2.37 -1.72
CA LEU A 201 8.04 2.18 -2.63
C LEU A 201 9.01 1.10 -2.11
N LEU A 202 9.24 1.02 -0.80
CA LEU A 202 10.09 0.00 -0.17
C LEU A 202 9.42 -1.37 -0.11
N LEU A 203 8.10 -1.45 0.14
CA LEU A 203 7.36 -2.71 0.26
C LEU A 203 6.99 -3.35 -1.09
N THR A 204 6.64 -2.53 -2.08
CA THR A 204 6.04 -2.97 -3.35
C THR A 204 6.85 -2.62 -4.59
N GLY A 205 7.73 -1.61 -4.50
CA GLY A 205 8.40 -1.02 -5.65
C GLY A 205 7.59 0.07 -6.37
N HIS A 206 6.44 0.50 -5.83
CA HIS A 206 5.60 1.58 -6.37
C HIS A 206 5.37 2.68 -5.32
N ALA A 207 5.51 3.95 -5.73
CA ALA A 207 5.53 5.11 -4.83
C ALA A 207 4.15 5.74 -4.57
N VAL A 208 3.06 5.00 -4.80
CA VAL A 208 1.70 5.46 -4.54
C VAL A 208 1.50 5.80 -3.06
N SER A 209 0.72 6.83 -2.77
CA SER A 209 0.37 7.28 -1.41
C SER A 209 -0.59 6.33 -0.70
N ASN A 210 -1.45 5.65 -1.45
CA ASN A 210 -2.60 4.92 -0.90
C ASN A 210 -2.29 3.47 -0.54
N VAL A 211 -3.11 2.88 0.33
CA VAL A 211 -2.88 1.55 0.94
C VAL A 211 -3.99 0.52 0.64
N TRP A 212 -4.97 0.86 -0.18
CA TRP A 212 -5.99 -0.06 -0.69
C TRP A 212 -5.54 -0.76 -1.99
N ASP A 213 -6.26 -1.81 -2.38
CA ASP A 213 -6.01 -2.51 -3.65
C ASP A 213 -6.67 -1.78 -4.82
N GLY A 214 -5.98 -1.77 -5.97
CA GLY A 214 -6.48 -1.21 -7.23
C GLY A 214 -6.54 0.32 -7.27
N ASP A 215 -6.77 0.84 -8.47
CA ASP A 215 -7.05 2.27 -8.64
C ASP A 215 -8.51 2.56 -8.30
N ARG A 216 -8.79 3.75 -7.76
CA ARG A 216 -10.15 4.23 -7.49
C ARG A 216 -10.41 5.53 -8.25
N GLU A 217 -11.64 5.74 -8.70
CA GLU A 217 -12.06 7.02 -9.28
C GLU A 217 -12.97 7.77 -8.29
N CYS A 218 -12.59 8.99 -7.91
CA CYS A 218 -13.32 9.82 -6.97
C CYS A 218 -13.54 11.20 -7.60
N SER A 219 -14.81 11.55 -7.88
CA SER A 219 -15.19 12.84 -8.50
C SER A 219 -14.44 13.17 -9.80
N GLY A 220 -14.09 12.17 -10.61
CA GLY A 220 -13.32 12.33 -11.86
C GLY A 220 -11.80 12.44 -11.66
N MET A 221 -11.30 12.30 -10.43
CA MET A 221 -9.88 12.14 -10.12
C MET A 221 -9.55 10.66 -9.95
N LYS A 222 -8.51 10.18 -10.62
CA LYS A 222 -8.03 8.80 -10.48
C LYS A 222 -6.95 8.72 -9.40
N LEU A 223 -7.29 8.07 -8.28
CA LEU A 223 -6.39 7.81 -7.16
C LEU A 223 -5.73 6.44 -7.35
N LEU A 224 -4.39 6.40 -7.29
CA LEU A 224 -3.63 5.17 -7.54
C LEU A 224 -3.47 4.37 -6.24
N GLY A 225 -3.76 3.07 -6.29
CA GLY A 225 -3.58 2.14 -5.17
C GLY A 225 -2.53 1.06 -5.44
N ILE A 226 -2.59 -0.02 -4.67
CA ILE A 226 -1.67 -1.16 -4.77
C ILE A 226 -2.19 -2.15 -5.81
N HIS A 227 -1.39 -2.49 -6.83
CA HIS A 227 -1.83 -3.39 -7.92
C HIS A 227 -1.43 -4.87 -7.72
N LYS A 228 -0.70 -5.21 -6.63
CA LYS A 228 -0.10 -6.53 -6.47
C LYS A 228 0.24 -6.88 -5.03
N GLN A 229 -0.05 -8.12 -4.64
CA GLN A 229 0.36 -8.74 -3.38
C GLN A 229 1.85 -8.50 -3.05
N ALA A 230 2.10 -7.84 -1.92
CA ALA A 230 3.42 -7.46 -1.46
C ALA A 230 4.23 -8.65 -0.89
N THR A 231 5.55 -8.52 -0.86
CA THR A 231 6.43 -9.56 -0.29
C THR A 231 6.40 -9.53 1.25
N ILE A 232 6.30 -8.33 1.83
CA ILE A 232 6.13 -8.03 3.25
C ILE A 232 4.88 -7.17 3.35
N GLY A 233 4.06 -7.42 4.37
CA GLY A 233 2.76 -6.75 4.54
C GLY A 233 2.87 -5.40 5.23
N PHE A 234 1.74 -4.70 5.27
CA PHE A 234 1.58 -3.45 6.03
C PHE A 234 0.22 -3.45 6.73
N LEU A 235 0.21 -3.00 7.98
CA LEU A 235 -0.97 -2.69 8.78
C LEU A 235 -0.70 -1.37 9.49
N THR A 236 -1.73 -0.59 9.81
CA THR A 236 -1.55 0.70 10.48
C THR A 236 -2.64 0.96 11.50
N LEU A 237 -2.26 1.58 12.61
CA LEU A 237 -3.20 2.02 13.65
C LEU A 237 -4.28 2.94 13.07
N MET A 238 -3.93 3.70 12.02
CA MET A 238 -4.84 4.61 11.31
C MET A 238 -6.05 3.90 10.69
N GLU A 239 -5.96 2.61 10.36
CA GLU A 239 -7.10 1.82 9.89
C GLU A 239 -8.04 1.47 11.04
N SER A 240 -7.51 1.11 12.22
CA SER A 240 -8.33 0.88 13.42
C SER A 240 -9.08 2.16 13.85
N LEU A 241 -8.46 3.33 13.63
CA LEU A 241 -9.04 4.66 13.84
C LEU A 241 -9.92 5.16 12.67
N ARG A 242 -10.14 4.33 11.64
CA ARG A 242 -10.98 4.59 10.45
C ARG A 242 -10.53 5.73 9.54
N TYR A 243 -9.27 6.18 9.62
CA TYR A 243 -8.70 7.16 8.69
C TYR A 243 -8.37 6.58 7.30
N CYS A 244 -8.18 5.27 7.20
CA CYS A 244 -7.94 4.57 5.94
C CYS A 244 -8.46 3.12 5.99
N LYS A 245 -8.42 2.43 4.85
CA LYS A 245 -8.72 0.99 4.69
C LYS A 245 -7.54 0.36 3.94
N VAL A 246 -6.90 -0.65 4.54
CA VAL A 246 -5.74 -1.33 3.96
C VAL A 246 -6.20 -2.55 3.15
N GLY A 247 -5.64 -2.70 1.94
CA GLY A 247 -6.02 -3.71 0.97
C GLY A 247 -5.49 -5.12 1.28
N SER A 248 -6.12 -6.12 0.68
CA SER A 248 -5.72 -7.53 0.71
C SER A 248 -4.26 -7.75 0.31
N TYR A 249 -3.74 -6.96 -0.65
CA TYR A 249 -2.36 -7.09 -1.13
C TYR A 249 -1.31 -6.67 -0.10
N LEU A 250 -1.68 -5.85 0.90
CA LEU A 250 -0.83 -5.47 2.04
C LEU A 250 -1.16 -6.26 3.31
N LYS A 251 -2.43 -6.64 3.53
CA LYS A 251 -2.86 -7.48 4.67
C LYS A 251 -2.43 -8.94 4.52
N SER A 252 -2.37 -9.47 3.31
CA SER A 252 -2.02 -10.87 3.02
C SER A 252 -0.79 -10.91 2.10
N PRO A 253 0.41 -10.57 2.63
CA PRO A 253 1.67 -10.63 1.89
C PRO A 253 2.09 -12.06 1.57
N LYS A 254 3.29 -12.25 1.00
CA LYS A 254 3.84 -13.57 0.63
C LYS A 254 4.59 -14.32 1.73
N PHE A 255 5.01 -13.59 2.76
CA PHE A 255 5.68 -14.14 3.95
C PHE A 255 5.00 -13.56 5.20
N PRO A 256 4.93 -14.29 6.32
CA PRO A 256 4.22 -13.88 7.53
C PRO A 256 4.99 -12.80 8.31
N ILE A 257 5.22 -11.66 7.65
CA ILE A 257 5.96 -10.49 8.11
C ILE A 257 5.15 -9.26 7.69
N TRP A 258 4.81 -8.40 8.64
CA TRP A 258 4.07 -7.16 8.45
C TRP A 258 4.81 -6.02 9.12
N ILE A 259 4.87 -4.87 8.45
CA ILE A 259 5.20 -3.60 9.10
C ILE A 259 3.92 -3.07 9.77
N LEU A 260 3.99 -2.79 11.07
CA LEU A 260 2.92 -2.10 11.80
C LEU A 260 3.30 -0.63 11.96
N GLY A 261 2.51 0.27 11.37
CA GLY A 261 2.66 1.72 11.50
C GLY A 261 1.86 2.32 12.64
N SER A 262 2.50 3.20 13.40
CA SER A 262 1.84 4.17 14.29
C SER A 262 1.71 5.54 13.59
N GLU A 263 1.45 6.60 14.34
CA GLU A 263 1.49 8.00 13.88
C GLU A 263 2.91 8.48 13.53
N THR A 264 3.94 7.91 14.16
CA THR A 264 5.32 8.45 14.11
C THR A 264 6.41 7.38 13.93
N HIS A 265 6.09 6.10 14.07
CA HIS A 265 7.07 5.02 14.08
C HIS A 265 6.59 3.77 13.33
N LEU A 266 7.55 2.96 12.89
CA LEU A 266 7.32 1.70 12.17
C LEU A 266 7.96 0.55 12.95
N THR A 267 7.17 -0.49 13.21
CA THR A 267 7.62 -1.71 13.89
C THR A 267 7.39 -2.93 13.01
N VAL A 268 8.05 -4.05 13.30
CA VAL A 268 7.88 -5.30 12.56
C VAL A 268 7.14 -6.30 13.43
N PHE A 269 6.07 -6.87 12.90
CA PHE A 269 5.36 -8.01 13.47
C PHE A 269 5.50 -9.20 12.52
N PHE A 270 5.85 -10.37 13.03
CA PHE A 270 6.01 -11.57 12.21
C PHE A 270 5.65 -12.84 12.95
N ALA A 271 5.37 -13.89 12.18
CA ALA A 271 5.18 -15.25 12.66
C ALA A 271 6.09 -16.20 11.85
N LYS A 272 6.01 -17.50 12.14
CA LYS A 272 6.74 -18.55 11.39
C LYS A 272 5.82 -19.43 10.53
N ASP A 273 4.51 -19.37 10.76
CA ASP A 273 3.52 -20.14 10.01
C ASP A 273 3.15 -19.45 8.68
N MET A 274 3.30 -20.19 7.58
CA MET A 274 2.96 -19.74 6.23
C MET A 274 1.46 -19.82 5.93
N ALA A 275 0.66 -20.56 6.71
CA ALA A 275 -0.79 -20.63 6.52
C ALA A 275 -1.48 -19.26 6.73
N LEU A 276 -0.89 -18.42 7.59
CA LEU A 276 -1.29 -17.03 7.88
C LEU A 276 -1.20 -16.09 6.66
N VAL A 277 -0.50 -16.53 5.61
CA VAL A 277 -0.19 -15.79 4.37
C VAL A 277 -0.38 -16.66 3.13
N ALA A 278 -1.41 -17.52 3.16
CA ALA A 278 -1.90 -18.19 1.96
C ALA A 278 -2.18 -17.16 0.83
N PRO A 279 -2.02 -17.55 -0.45
CA PRO A 279 -2.41 -16.70 -1.58
C PRO A 279 -3.88 -16.28 -1.47
N GLU A 280 -4.22 -15.14 -2.07
CA GLU A 280 -5.56 -14.53 -2.02
C GLU A 280 -6.66 -15.58 -2.22
N ALA A 281 -7.49 -15.79 -1.20
CA ALA A 281 -8.57 -16.76 -1.26
C ALA A 281 -9.57 -16.36 -2.36
N PRO A 282 -10.22 -17.31 -3.06
CA PRO A 282 -11.20 -16.99 -4.08
C PRO A 282 -12.30 -16.02 -3.61
N SER A 283 -12.72 -16.13 -2.34
CA SER A 283 -13.66 -15.22 -1.69
C SER A 283 -13.12 -13.79 -1.49
N GLU A 284 -11.82 -13.60 -1.25
CA GLU A 284 -11.21 -12.26 -1.13
C GLU A 284 -10.92 -11.65 -2.51
N GLN A 285 -10.52 -12.46 -3.49
CA GLN A 285 -10.49 -12.02 -4.89
C GLN A 285 -11.90 -11.58 -5.34
N ALA A 286 -12.93 -12.35 -5.00
CA ALA A 286 -14.33 -12.02 -5.26
C ALA A 286 -14.76 -10.73 -4.57
N ARG A 287 -14.43 -10.54 -3.28
CA ARG A 287 -14.67 -9.30 -2.54
C ARG A 287 -14.03 -8.09 -3.23
N ARG A 288 -12.77 -8.23 -3.66
CA ARG A 288 -12.00 -7.15 -4.29
C ARG A 288 -12.53 -6.80 -5.68
N VAL A 289 -12.97 -7.77 -6.48
CA VAL A 289 -13.62 -7.49 -7.77
C VAL A 289 -15.00 -6.86 -7.54
N PHE A 290 -15.82 -7.37 -6.62
CA PHE A 290 -17.12 -6.78 -6.27
C PHE A 290 -16.96 -5.29 -5.87
N GLN A 291 -15.94 -4.97 -5.07
CA GLN A 291 -15.61 -3.58 -4.70
C GLN A 291 -15.19 -2.67 -5.87
N THR A 292 -14.81 -3.17 -7.04
CA THR A 292 -14.61 -2.28 -8.22
C THR A 292 -15.93 -1.85 -8.88
N TYR A 293 -17.06 -2.46 -8.49
CA TYR A 293 -18.42 -2.09 -8.93
C TYR A 293 -19.23 -1.42 -7.81
N ASP A 294 -18.71 -1.38 -6.57
CA ASP A 294 -19.20 -0.63 -5.41
C ASP A 294 -18.17 0.47 -5.03
N PRO A 295 -18.10 1.58 -5.79
CA PRO A 295 -17.09 2.63 -5.59
C PRO A 295 -17.28 3.43 -4.28
N GLU A 296 -18.45 3.30 -3.64
CA GLU A 296 -18.79 3.95 -2.37
C GLU A 296 -18.48 3.05 -1.15
N ASP A 297 -18.10 1.78 -1.35
CA ASP A 297 -17.83 0.79 -0.30
C ASP A 297 -19.06 0.52 0.60
N ASN A 298 -20.26 0.63 0.02
CA ASN A 298 -21.56 0.46 0.68
C ASN A 298 -21.88 -1.00 1.07
N GLY A 299 -21.16 -1.97 0.50
CA GLY A 299 -21.37 -3.41 0.68
C GLY A 299 -22.38 -4.04 -0.29
N PHE A 300 -22.79 -3.32 -1.34
CA PHE A 300 -23.77 -3.80 -2.32
C PHE A 300 -23.58 -3.19 -3.71
N ILE A 301 -24.13 -3.86 -4.74
CA ILE A 301 -24.19 -3.37 -6.12
C ILE A 301 -25.63 -3.46 -6.67
N PRO A 302 -26.01 -2.66 -7.67
CA PRO A 302 -27.23 -2.88 -8.44
C PRO A 302 -27.23 -4.25 -9.12
N ASP A 303 -28.41 -4.89 -9.24
CA ASP A 303 -28.57 -6.18 -9.92
C ASP A 303 -28.08 -6.16 -11.38
N THR A 304 -28.15 -5.00 -12.03
CA THR A 304 -27.67 -4.77 -13.40
C THR A 304 -26.17 -5.02 -13.57
N LEU A 305 -25.36 -4.91 -12.51
CA LEU A 305 -23.91 -5.13 -12.56
C LEU A 305 -23.50 -6.58 -12.26
N LEU A 306 -24.43 -7.45 -11.82
CA LEU A 306 -24.13 -8.83 -11.43
C LEU A 306 -23.50 -9.63 -12.58
N GLU A 307 -23.99 -9.45 -13.81
CA GLU A 307 -23.46 -10.14 -15.00
C GLU A 307 -21.98 -9.82 -15.24
N ASP A 308 -21.58 -8.56 -15.05
CA ASP A 308 -20.22 -8.11 -15.30
C ASP A 308 -19.27 -8.47 -14.14
N VAL A 309 -19.76 -8.46 -12.89
CA VAL A 309 -19.01 -9.01 -11.73
C VAL A 309 -18.75 -10.50 -11.91
N MET A 310 -19.74 -11.27 -12.38
CA MET A 310 -19.58 -12.71 -12.63
C MET A 310 -18.57 -12.98 -13.75
N LYS A 311 -18.62 -12.24 -14.86
CA LYS A 311 -17.58 -12.31 -15.92
C LYS A 311 -16.19 -11.96 -15.40
N ALA A 312 -16.07 -10.90 -14.59
CA ALA A 312 -14.79 -10.46 -14.02
C ALA A 312 -14.21 -11.45 -13.00
N LEU A 313 -14.99 -12.45 -12.56
CA LEU A 313 -14.58 -13.53 -11.68
C LEU A 313 -14.51 -14.91 -12.35
N ASP A 314 -14.63 -14.97 -13.69
CA ASP A 314 -14.62 -16.22 -14.47
C ASP A 314 -15.74 -17.21 -14.03
N LEU A 315 -16.86 -16.67 -13.54
CA LEU A 315 -18.06 -17.41 -13.18
C LEU A 315 -19.00 -17.57 -14.38
N VAL A 316 -19.88 -18.57 -14.33
CA VAL A 316 -20.92 -18.82 -15.35
C VAL A 316 -21.81 -17.58 -15.49
N SER A 317 -21.71 -16.86 -16.61
CA SER A 317 -22.38 -15.58 -16.83
C SER A 317 -23.44 -15.65 -17.95
N ASP A 318 -24.02 -16.82 -18.21
CA ASP A 318 -25.11 -16.98 -19.18
C ASP A 318 -26.37 -16.25 -18.69
N PRO A 319 -27.11 -15.50 -19.54
CA PRO A 319 -28.23 -14.66 -19.10
C PRO A 319 -29.34 -15.41 -18.34
N GLU A 320 -29.58 -16.69 -18.67
CA GLU A 320 -30.57 -17.52 -17.96
C GLU A 320 -30.10 -17.85 -16.53
N TYR A 321 -28.82 -18.17 -16.35
CA TYR A 321 -28.23 -18.45 -15.04
C TYR A 321 -28.07 -17.17 -14.20
N VAL A 322 -27.66 -16.06 -14.81
CA VAL A 322 -27.57 -14.76 -14.12
C VAL A 322 -28.94 -14.33 -13.60
N ASN A 323 -30.01 -14.48 -14.38
CA ASN A 323 -31.37 -14.18 -13.89
C ASN A 323 -31.81 -15.10 -12.75
N LEU A 324 -31.47 -16.39 -12.78
CA LEU A 324 -31.70 -17.31 -11.66
C LEU A 324 -30.94 -16.87 -10.39
N MET A 325 -29.68 -16.43 -10.54
CA MET A 325 -28.86 -15.93 -9.44
C MET A 325 -29.37 -14.60 -8.87
N LYS A 326 -29.92 -13.70 -9.70
CA LYS A 326 -30.63 -12.49 -9.23
C LYS A 326 -31.77 -12.84 -8.29
N THR A 327 -32.68 -13.73 -8.71
CA THR A 327 -33.82 -14.16 -7.88
C THR A 327 -33.39 -14.89 -6.60
N LYS A 328 -32.19 -15.50 -6.57
CA LYS A 328 -31.66 -16.17 -5.38
C LYS A 328 -30.99 -15.19 -4.40
N LEU A 329 -30.24 -14.21 -4.91
CA LEU A 329 -29.46 -13.24 -4.11
C LEU A 329 -30.30 -12.02 -3.68
N ASP A 330 -31.34 -11.69 -4.43
CA ASP A 330 -32.35 -10.66 -4.13
C ASP A 330 -33.76 -11.28 -4.17
N PRO A 331 -34.13 -12.09 -3.16
CA PRO A 331 -35.45 -12.73 -3.10
C PRO A 331 -36.59 -11.74 -2.77
N GLU A 332 -36.26 -10.52 -2.34
CA GLU A 332 -37.23 -9.45 -2.05
C GLU A 332 -37.50 -8.55 -3.27
N GLY A 333 -36.64 -8.59 -4.29
CA GLY A 333 -36.78 -7.82 -5.53
C GLY A 333 -36.45 -6.33 -5.36
N LEU A 334 -35.48 -6.02 -4.50
CA LEU A 334 -35.04 -4.66 -4.17
C LEU A 334 -34.17 -4.02 -5.28
N GLY A 335 -33.66 -4.82 -6.22
CA GLY A 335 -32.75 -4.40 -7.29
C GLY A 335 -31.28 -4.30 -6.86
N ILE A 336 -30.93 -4.91 -5.72
CA ILE A 336 -29.57 -4.85 -5.15
C ILE A 336 -29.04 -6.25 -4.78
N ILE A 337 -27.76 -6.47 -5.04
CA ILE A 337 -27.03 -7.67 -4.62
C ILE A 337 -26.11 -7.28 -3.46
N LEU A 338 -26.26 -7.97 -2.34
CA LEU A 338 -25.42 -7.78 -1.15
C LEU A 338 -24.13 -8.61 -1.24
N LEU A 339 -22.99 -8.02 -0.85
CA LEU A 339 -21.67 -8.65 -0.89
C LEU A 339 -21.60 -9.96 -0.06
N GLY A 340 -22.25 -10.00 1.12
CA GLY A 340 -22.24 -11.19 1.99
C GLY A 340 -22.87 -12.42 1.33
N PRO A 341 -24.17 -12.37 0.97
CA PRO A 341 -24.86 -13.42 0.22
C PRO A 341 -24.15 -13.81 -1.10
N PHE A 342 -23.61 -12.84 -1.85
CA PHE A 342 -22.85 -13.13 -3.07
C PHE A 342 -21.61 -14.00 -2.80
N LEU A 343 -20.84 -13.68 -1.76
CA LEU A 343 -19.70 -14.50 -1.35
C LEU A 343 -20.13 -15.87 -0.81
N GLN A 344 -21.21 -15.93 -0.03
CA GLN A 344 -21.71 -17.19 0.53
C GLN A 344 -22.21 -18.16 -0.56
N GLU A 345 -22.79 -17.65 -1.64
CA GLU A 345 -23.29 -18.47 -2.77
C GLU A 345 -22.18 -19.02 -3.66
N PHE A 346 -21.26 -18.17 -4.13
CA PHE A 346 -20.25 -18.55 -5.12
C PHE A 346 -18.91 -18.98 -4.51
N PHE A 347 -18.61 -18.53 -3.29
CA PHE A 347 -17.35 -18.76 -2.59
C PHE A 347 -17.59 -19.14 -1.12
N PRO A 348 -18.43 -20.16 -0.84
CA PRO A 348 -18.74 -20.59 0.52
C PRO A 348 -17.46 -20.90 1.31
N GLU A 349 -17.47 -20.55 2.60
CA GLU A 349 -16.29 -20.60 3.44
C GLU A 349 -15.67 -22.01 3.46
N GLN A 350 -14.46 -22.13 2.92
CA GLN A 350 -13.61 -23.28 3.17
C GLN A 350 -12.95 -23.08 4.52
N ASP A 351 -12.97 -24.11 5.38
CA ASP A 351 -12.44 -24.07 6.75
C ASP A 351 -11.11 -23.29 6.81
N SER A 352 -11.09 -22.23 7.61
CA SER A 352 -9.94 -21.34 7.69
C SER A 352 -8.76 -22.11 8.29
N ARG A 353 -7.83 -22.54 7.42
CA ARG A 353 -6.61 -23.29 7.79
C ARG A 353 -5.59 -22.48 8.62
N VAL A 354 -6.02 -21.37 9.19
CA VAL A 354 -5.30 -20.58 10.19
C VAL A 354 -5.38 -21.36 11.50
N SER A 355 -4.23 -21.68 12.07
CA SER A 355 -4.18 -22.32 13.38
C SER A 355 -4.83 -21.39 14.42
N GLU A 356 -5.78 -21.91 15.21
CA GLU A 356 -6.54 -21.16 16.25
C GLU A 356 -5.62 -20.40 17.21
N SER A 357 -4.39 -20.89 17.40
CA SER A 357 -3.29 -20.12 17.98
C SER A 357 -1.99 -20.30 17.21
N PHE A 358 -1.14 -19.28 17.21
CA PHE A 358 0.17 -19.29 16.55
C PHE A 358 1.19 -18.40 17.26
N THR A 359 2.48 -18.79 17.20
CA THR A 359 3.57 -18.02 17.80
C THR A 359 3.89 -16.78 16.96
N VAL A 360 4.01 -15.64 17.63
CA VAL A 360 4.23 -14.31 17.06
C VAL A 360 5.43 -13.62 17.68
N TYR A 361 6.00 -12.68 16.92
CA TYR A 361 7.17 -11.90 17.29
C TYR A 361 6.95 -10.43 16.94
N HIS A 362 7.28 -9.53 17.86
CA HIS A 362 7.26 -8.08 17.62
C HIS A 362 8.65 -7.48 17.81
N TYR A 363 9.03 -6.54 16.95
CA TYR A 363 10.30 -5.83 16.99
C TYR A 363 10.05 -4.34 16.70
N ASN A 364 10.30 -3.48 17.69
CA ASN A 364 10.15 -2.03 17.54
C ASN A 364 11.47 -1.29 17.20
N GLY A 365 12.63 -1.93 17.31
CA GLY A 365 13.93 -1.31 17.05
C GLY A 365 14.35 -0.18 18.02
N LEU A 366 13.53 0.17 19.02
CA LEU A 366 13.76 1.28 19.94
C LEU A 366 14.21 0.76 21.32
N LYS A 367 15.31 1.30 21.84
CA LYS A 367 15.83 0.91 23.16
C LYS A 367 14.85 1.25 24.29
N GLN A 368 14.39 2.50 24.32
CA GLN A 368 13.58 3.09 25.39
C GLN A 368 12.23 2.40 25.65
N SER A 369 11.69 1.70 24.65
CA SER A 369 10.42 0.98 24.72
C SER A 369 10.59 -0.55 24.60
N ASN A 370 11.80 -1.06 24.87
CA ASN A 370 12.08 -2.46 25.12
C ASN A 370 12.43 -2.71 26.59
N TYR A 371 12.30 -3.96 27.01
CA TYR A 371 12.78 -4.43 28.31
C TYR A 371 14.30 -4.26 28.44
N ASN A 372 14.77 -3.85 29.62
CA ASN A 372 16.19 -3.59 29.92
C ASN A 372 16.93 -2.63 28.94
N GLU A 373 16.21 -1.71 28.29
CA GLU A 373 16.73 -0.73 27.33
C GLU A 373 17.54 -1.34 26.14
N LYS A 374 17.28 -2.60 25.80
CA LYS A 374 17.98 -3.33 24.74
C LYS A 374 17.07 -3.55 23.55
N VAL A 375 17.55 -3.27 22.36
CA VAL A 375 16.84 -3.65 21.13
C VAL A 375 16.75 -5.17 21.07
N MET A 376 15.53 -5.69 21.13
CA MET A 376 15.20 -7.11 21.07
C MET A 376 13.89 -7.31 20.30
N TYR A 377 13.55 -8.56 20.00
CA TYR A 377 12.18 -8.93 19.67
C TYR A 377 11.49 -9.48 20.94
N VAL A 378 10.17 -9.28 21.03
CA VAL A 378 9.31 -9.89 22.05
C VAL A 378 8.54 -11.03 21.41
N GLU A 379 8.53 -12.19 22.05
CA GLU A 379 7.77 -13.37 21.61
C GLU A 379 6.38 -13.39 22.29
N GLY A 380 5.42 -14.05 21.67
CA GLY A 380 4.09 -14.21 22.22
C GLY A 380 3.27 -15.26 21.46
N THR A 381 2.07 -15.50 21.94
CA THR A 381 1.06 -16.33 21.29
C THR A 381 -0.11 -15.45 20.88
N ALA A 382 -0.43 -15.45 19.58
CA ALA A 382 -1.71 -14.99 19.11
C ALA A 382 -2.73 -16.13 19.23
N VAL A 383 -3.96 -15.77 19.62
CA VAL A 383 -5.12 -16.66 19.54
C VAL A 383 -6.15 -15.95 18.67
N VAL A 384 -6.67 -16.61 17.64
CA VAL A 384 -7.75 -16.08 16.79
C VAL A 384 -8.97 -16.94 17.07
N MET A 385 -9.89 -16.40 17.87
CA MET A 385 -11.15 -17.06 18.17
C MET A 385 -12.10 -16.95 16.96
N GLY A 386 -13.06 -17.88 16.88
CA GLY A 386 -14.15 -17.80 15.92
C GLY A 386 -15.18 -16.72 16.29
N PHE A 387 -16.39 -16.84 15.74
CA PHE A 387 -17.52 -15.96 16.08
C PHE A 387 -18.14 -16.23 17.47
N GLU A 388 -17.56 -17.13 18.27
CA GLU A 388 -18.01 -17.42 19.64
C GLU A 388 -17.48 -16.38 20.64
N GLU A 389 -18.19 -16.20 21.75
CA GLU A 389 -17.94 -15.10 22.69
C GLU A 389 -16.59 -15.26 23.43
N PRO A 390 -15.70 -14.25 23.42
CA PRO A 390 -14.35 -14.37 23.96
C PRO A 390 -14.23 -14.85 25.42
N MET A 391 -13.87 -16.13 25.60
CA MET A 391 -13.47 -16.67 26.91
C MET A 391 -12.14 -16.10 27.43
N LEU A 392 -11.35 -15.50 26.53
CA LEU A 392 -10.09 -14.81 26.82
C LEU A 392 -10.18 -13.38 26.27
N GLN A 393 -9.86 -12.39 27.09
CA GLN A 393 -9.77 -10.99 26.65
C GLN A 393 -8.53 -10.33 27.24
N THR A 394 -7.60 -9.92 26.37
CA THR A 394 -6.37 -9.18 26.70
C THR A 394 -6.52 -7.69 26.45
N ASP A 395 -5.62 -6.89 27.04
CA ASP A 395 -5.59 -5.43 26.91
C ASP A 395 -5.71 -4.92 25.47
N ASP A 396 -6.41 -3.78 25.31
CA ASP A 396 -6.61 -3.07 24.04
C ASP A 396 -5.35 -2.29 23.59
N THR A 397 -4.29 -3.05 23.34
CA THR A 397 -3.00 -2.50 22.92
C THR A 397 -3.04 -1.95 21.49
N PRO A 398 -2.22 -0.92 21.16
CA PRO A 398 -2.10 -0.46 19.78
C PRO A 398 -1.68 -1.58 18.80
N VAL A 399 -0.86 -2.54 19.25
CA VAL A 399 -0.51 -3.73 18.46
C VAL A 399 -1.75 -4.57 18.16
N LYS A 400 -2.56 -4.90 19.18
CA LYS A 400 -3.82 -5.64 19.03
C LYS A 400 -4.74 -4.95 18.02
N ARG A 401 -4.97 -3.64 18.16
CA ARG A 401 -5.81 -2.87 17.23
C ARG A 401 -5.31 -2.85 15.79
N CYS A 402 -4.00 -2.83 15.54
CA CYS A 402 -3.44 -3.01 14.20
C CYS A 402 -3.73 -4.40 13.63
N LEU A 403 -3.63 -5.46 14.43
CA LEU A 403 -3.86 -6.83 13.97
C LEU A 403 -5.35 -7.16 13.79
N GLN A 404 -6.23 -6.54 14.60
CA GLN A 404 -7.69 -6.69 14.49
C GLN A 404 -8.26 -6.23 13.14
N THR A 405 -7.56 -5.37 12.39
CA THR A 405 -7.99 -5.01 11.02
C THR A 405 -7.78 -6.13 9.99
N LYS A 406 -7.03 -7.18 10.34
CA LYS A 406 -6.83 -8.42 9.58
C LYS A 406 -7.52 -9.63 10.23
N TRP A 407 -7.47 -9.73 11.56
CA TRP A 407 -8.03 -10.83 12.35
C TRP A 407 -8.93 -10.27 13.47
N PRO A 408 -10.24 -10.03 13.22
CA PRO A 408 -11.10 -9.24 14.11
C PRO A 408 -11.12 -9.69 15.59
N TYR A 409 -11.04 -11.01 15.82
CA TYR A 409 -11.11 -11.64 17.14
C TYR A 409 -9.74 -12.15 17.63
N ILE A 410 -8.66 -11.43 17.29
CA ILE A 410 -7.30 -11.75 17.75
C ILE A 410 -7.01 -11.25 19.17
N GLU A 411 -6.52 -12.16 19.99
CA GLU A 411 -6.03 -11.94 21.35
C GLU A 411 -4.51 -12.20 21.41
N LEU A 412 -3.78 -11.50 22.29
CA LEU A 412 -2.31 -11.49 22.28
C LEU A 412 -1.71 -11.71 23.67
N LEU A 413 -1.09 -12.87 23.86
CA LEU A 413 -0.40 -13.27 25.08
C LEU A 413 1.12 -13.15 24.90
N TRP A 414 1.71 -12.05 25.36
CA TRP A 414 3.15 -11.79 25.26
C TRP A 414 3.94 -12.51 26.37
N THR A 415 5.20 -12.89 26.10
CA THR A 415 6.08 -13.52 27.10
C THR A 415 6.67 -12.53 28.12
N THR A 416 6.16 -11.30 28.18
CA THR A 416 6.66 -10.21 29.04
C THR A 416 5.51 -9.54 29.77
N ASP A 417 5.74 -9.12 31.03
CA ASP A 417 4.77 -8.43 31.91
C ASP A 417 4.15 -7.14 31.33
N ARG A 418 4.68 -6.67 30.20
CA ARG A 418 4.19 -5.52 29.43
C ARG A 418 4.10 -5.90 27.97
N SER A 419 3.00 -5.52 27.34
CA SER A 419 2.80 -5.63 25.91
C SER A 419 3.76 -4.73 25.12
N PRO A 420 4.23 -5.13 23.92
CA PRO A 420 5.11 -4.32 23.09
C PRO A 420 4.48 -2.98 22.67
N SER A 421 5.31 -1.94 22.63
CA SER A 421 4.92 -0.61 22.16
C SER A 421 5.13 -0.47 20.65
N LEU A 422 4.22 0.26 19.98
CA LEU A 422 4.42 0.73 18.60
C LEU A 422 5.30 1.99 18.51
N ASN A 423 5.67 2.60 19.66
CA ASN A 423 6.47 3.83 19.80
C ASN A 423 7.62 3.66 20.83
#